data_AF-A0A414YPR0-F1
#
_entry.id   AF-A0A414YPR0-F1
#
_cell.length_a   1.000
_cell.length_b   1.000
_cell.length_c   1.000
_cell.angle_alpha   90.00
_cell.angle_beta   90.00
_cell.angle_gamma   90.00
#
_symmetry.space_group_name_H-M   'P 1'
#
loop_
_entity.id
_entity.type
_entity.pdbx_description
1 polymer ?
#
loop_
_entity_poly.entity_id
_entity_poly.type
_entity_poly.pdbx_seq_one_letter_code
_entity_poly.pdbx_strand_id
1 'polypeptide(L)' 'MTKRISREASDATKFKQSLAKQGTNNPNYGKKRDDSTKQKISDALKKYWLSIPKSDSLQ' A
#
# COMPACT_ATOMS: atom_id res chain seq x y z
N MET A 1 17.89 -13.18 -21.18
CA MET A 1 17.32 -13.03 -19.83
C MET A 1 16.86 -14.40 -19.35
N THR A 2 17.18 -14.80 -18.11
CA THR A 2 16.69 -16.05 -17.53
C THR A 2 15.18 -15.96 -17.25
N LYS A 3 14.45 -17.06 -17.47
CA LYS A 3 13.01 -17.12 -17.21
C LYS A 3 12.77 -16.96 -15.71
N ARG A 4 11.92 -16.00 -15.29
CA ARG A 4 11.55 -15.81 -13.89
C ARG A 4 10.73 -17.01 -13.42
N ILE A 5 11.24 -17.73 -12.42
CA ILE A 5 10.53 -18.85 -11.80
C ILE A 5 9.77 -18.30 -10.60
N SER A 6 8.44 -18.37 -10.62
CA SER A 6 7.62 -18.07 -9.46
C SER A 6 7.58 -19.28 -8.53
N ARG A 7 7.75 -19.05 -7.22
CA ARG A 7 7.62 -20.07 -6.18
C ARG A 7 6.75 -19.51 -5.07
N GLU A 8 5.79 -20.30 -4.60
CA GLU A 8 4.99 -19.94 -3.45
C GLU A 8 5.84 -20.02 -2.17
N ALA A 9 5.82 -18.96 -1.37
CA ALA A 9 6.49 -18.95 -0.08
C ALA A 9 5.67 -19.71 0.97
N SER A 10 6.32 -20.43 1.87
CA SER A 10 5.65 -21.02 3.03
C SER A 10 5.10 -19.94 3.97
N ASP A 11 4.05 -20.26 4.72
CA ASP A 11 3.41 -19.29 5.62
C ASP A 11 4.36 -18.83 6.73
N ALA A 12 5.21 -19.72 7.25
CA ALA A 12 6.28 -19.35 8.18
C ALA A 12 7.22 -18.29 7.60
N THR A 13 7.52 -18.38 6.29
CA THR A 13 8.37 -17.41 5.59
C THR A 13 7.65 -16.07 5.42
N LYS A 14 6.36 -16.09 5.02
CA LYS A 14 5.53 -14.88 4.92
C LYS A 14 5.43 -14.16 6.25
N PHE A 15 5.23 -14.92 7.33
CA PHE A 15 5.15 -14.40 8.69
C PHE A 15 6.46 -13.72 9.13
N LYS A 16 7.61 -14.40 8.95
CA LYS A 16 8.94 -13.81 9.24
C LYS A 16 9.19 -12.52 8.46
N GLN A 17 8.83 -12.49 7.17
CA GLN A 17 8.95 -11.29 6.35
C GLN A 17 8.04 -10.15 6.82
N SER A 18 6.85 -10.48 7.32
CA SER A 18 5.93 -9.50 7.91
C SER A 18 6.57 -8.85 9.15
N LEU A 19 7.04 -9.67 10.11
CA LEU A 19 7.69 -9.17 11.33
C LEU A 19 8.92 -8.29 11.04
N ALA A 20 9.73 -8.67 10.06
CA ALA A 20 10.93 -7.92 9.67
C ALA A 20 10.64 -6.52 9.10
N LYS A 21 9.40 -6.22 8.71
CA LYS A 21 9.00 -4.94 8.10
C LYS A 21 8.05 -4.12 8.99
N GLN A 22 7.77 -4.58 10.20
CA GLN A 22 6.86 -3.92 11.13
C GLN A 22 7.56 -2.86 11.99
N GLY A 23 6.78 -1.85 12.41
CA GLY A 23 7.22 -0.84 13.36
C GLY A 23 8.51 -0.12 12.92
N THR A 24 9.47 -0.05 13.84
CA THR A 24 10.78 0.59 13.65
C THR A 24 11.66 -0.12 12.62
N ASN A 25 11.40 -1.39 12.32
CA ASN A 25 12.15 -2.15 11.32
C ASN A 25 11.77 -1.79 9.88
N ASN A 26 10.65 -1.08 9.68
CA ASN A 26 10.26 -0.64 8.35
C ASN A 26 11.33 0.32 7.77
N PRO A 27 11.85 0.09 6.55
CA PRO A 27 12.87 0.96 5.94
C PRO A 27 12.46 2.44 5.78
N ASN A 28 11.15 2.71 5.86
CA ASN A 28 10.57 4.05 5.79
C ASN A 28 10.14 4.60 7.16
N TYR A 29 10.41 3.88 8.26
CA TYR A 29 10.10 4.36 9.60
C TYR A 29 10.82 5.69 9.88
N GLY A 30 10.09 6.67 10.43
CA GLY A 30 10.60 8.01 10.73
C GLY A 30 10.83 8.92 9.50
N LYS A 31 10.77 8.41 8.27
CA LYS A 31 10.99 9.21 7.07
C LYS A 31 9.71 9.98 6.69
N LYS A 32 9.83 11.31 6.63
CA LYS A 32 8.75 12.17 6.13
C LYS A 32 8.71 12.12 4.60
N ARG A 33 7.51 12.20 4.03
CA ARG A 33 7.33 12.32 2.57
C ARG A 33 7.41 13.78 2.15
N ASP A 34 7.89 14.01 0.93
CA ASP A 34 7.86 15.31 0.28
C ASP A 34 6.42 15.78 0.01
N ASP A 35 6.21 17.09 -0.02
CA ASP A 35 4.88 17.67 -0.18
C ASP A 35 4.25 17.32 -1.53
N SER A 36 5.05 17.21 -2.58
CA SER A 36 4.58 16.74 -3.90
C SER A 36 3.98 15.33 -3.83
N THR A 37 4.54 14.45 -3.00
CA THR A 37 4.02 13.09 -2.83
C THR A 37 2.76 13.08 -1.97
N LYS A 38 2.71 13.92 -0.92
CA LYS A 38 1.48 14.09 -0.11
C LYS A 38 0.32 14.58 -0.97
N GLN A 39 0.58 15.53 -1.87
CA GLN A 39 -0.41 16.06 -2.79
C GLN A 39 -0.96 14.98 -3.72
N LYS A 40 -0.08 14.18 -4.36
CA LYS A 40 -0.48 13.06 -5.23
C LYS A 40 -1.38 12.06 -4.50
N ILE A 41 -1.07 11.73 -3.24
CA ILE A 41 -1.90 10.84 -2.42
C ILE A 41 -3.28 11.48 -2.16
N SER A 42 -3.31 12.77 -1.80
CA SER A 42 -4.56 13.51 -1.56
C SER A 42 -5.46 13.51 -2.79
N ASP A 43 -4.91 13.79 -3.97
CA ASP A 43 -5.68 13.88 -5.20
C ASP A 43 -6.22 12.51 -5.65
N ALA A 44 -5.42 11.44 -5.48
CA ALA A 44 -5.87 10.08 -5.74
C ALA A 44 -7.02 9.66 -4.82
N LEU A 45 -6.94 10.00 -3.52
CA LEU A 45 -8.01 9.71 -2.56
C LEU A 45 -9.30 10.48 -2.90
N LYS A 46 -9.21 11.78 -3.20
CA LYS A 46 -10.37 12.57 -3.63
C LYS A 46 -11.04 11.96 -4.85
N LYS A 47 -10.25 11.57 -5.87
CA LYS A 47 -10.77 10.91 -7.07
C LYS A 47 -11.49 9.61 -6.75
N TYR A 48 -10.93 8.78 -5.87
CA TYR A 48 -11.57 7.54 -5.42
C TYR A 48 -12.94 7.82 -4.76
N TRP A 49 -13.00 8.77 -3.82
CA TRP A 49 -14.25 9.11 -3.13
C TRP A 49 -15.31 9.71 -4.05
N LEU A 50 -14.91 10.47 -5.07
CA LEU A 50 -15.84 10.96 -6.10
C LEU A 50 -16.37 9.85 -7.01
N SER A 51 -15.60 8.78 -7.19
CA SER A 51 -16.01 7.64 -8.03
C SER A 51 -16.98 6.68 -7.32
N ILE A 52 -17.07 6.76 -6.00
CA ILE A 52 -18.04 5.96 -5.24
C ILE A 52 -19.43 6.55 -5.48
N PRO A 53 -20.41 5.76 -5.97
CA PRO A 53 -21.79 6.20 -6.07
C PRO A 53 -22.29 6.62 -4.69
N LYS A 54 -22.81 7.84 -4.56
CA LYS A 54 -23.50 8.25 -3.34
C LYS A 54 -24.79 7.43 -3.22
N SER A 55 -25.10 6.99 -2.00
CA SER A 55 -26.27 6.18 -1.66
C SER A 55 -27.62 6.90 -1.83
N ASP A 56 -27.65 8.04 -2.51
CA ASP A 56 -28.87 8.84 -2.73
C ASP A 56 -29.80 8.24 -3.79
N SER A 57 -29.51 7.01 -4.28
CA SER A 57 -30.37 6.24 -5.19
C SER A 57 -31.36 5.30 -4.48
N LEU A 58 -31.73 5.60 -3.23
CA LEU A 58 -32.75 4.87 -2.44
C LEU A 58 -33.83 5.82 -1.89
N GLN A 59 -34.34 6.71 -2.74
CA GLN A 59 -35.62 7.41 -2.56
C GLN A 59 -36.45 7.20 -3.83
#